data_AF-A0A354YUT3-F1
#
_entry.id   AF-A0A354YUT3-F1
#
_cell.length_a   1.000
_cell.length_b   1.000
_cell.length_c   1.000
_cell.angle_alpha   90.00
_cell.angle_beta   90.00
_cell.angle_gamma   90.00
#
_symmetry.space_group_name_H-M   'P 1'
#
loop_
_entity.id
_entity.type
_entity.pdbx_description
1 polymer ?
#
loop_
_entity_poly.entity_id
_entity_poly.type
_entity_poly.pdbx_seq_one_letter_code
_entity_poly.pdbx_strand_id
1 'polypeptide(L)' 'YEVKNTSKGPNIFVSRSHPYFLRRLFEMEVPEIYDGVVEIKSIAREAGARSKIAVYSLDDKIDSVGACVGPS' A
#
# COMPACT_ATOMS: atom_id res chain seq x y z
N TYR A 1 3.74 8.32 -9.33
CA TYR A 1 3.08 9.39 -10.11
C TYR A 1 4.15 10.12 -10.89
N GLU A 2 3.81 10.74 -12.01
CA GLU A 2 4.75 11.55 -12.80
C GLU A 2 4.16 12.94 -12.97
N VAL A 3 4.95 13.98 -12.70
CA VAL A 3 4.56 15.38 -12.92
C VAL A 3 5.38 15.91 -14.08
N LYS A 4 4.71 16.23 -15.19
CA LYS A 4 5.35 16.87 -16.34
C LYS A 4 5.03 18.35 -16.35
N ASN A 5 6.04 19.18 -16.17
CA ASN A 5 5.89 20.62 -16.30
C ASN A 5 5.80 20.96 -17.79
N THR A 6 4.66 21.50 -18.21
CA THR A 6 4.47 22.00 -19.59
C THR A 6 4.34 23.53 -19.58
N SER A 7 4.49 24.16 -20.73
CA SER A 7 4.30 25.61 -20.89
C SER A 7 2.89 26.10 -20.54
N LYS A 8 1.91 25.20 -20.38
CA LYS A 8 0.53 25.50 -19.95
C LYS A 8 0.25 25.11 -18.49
N GLY A 9 1.28 24.75 -17.73
CA GLY A 9 1.17 24.30 -16.34
C GLY A 9 1.54 22.81 -16.15
N PRO A 10 1.54 22.33 -14.90
CA PRO A 10 1.90 20.95 -14.58
C PRO A 10 0.79 19.97 -14.97
N ASN A 11 1.15 18.94 -15.73
CA ASN A 11 0.31 17.78 -15.99
C ASN A 11 0.66 16.67 -14.99
N ILE A 12 -0.35 16.21 -14.24
CA ILE A 12 -0.19 15.16 -13.24
C ILE A 12 -0.71 13.84 -13.82
N PHE A 13 0.18 12.86 -13.95
CA PHE A 13 -0.17 11.52 -14.39
C PHE A 13 -0.30 10.59 -13.18
N VAL A 14 -1.50 10.06 -12.99
CA VAL A 14 -1.84 9.05 -11.98
C VAL A 14 -2.05 7.69 -12.63
N SER A 15 -1.64 6.63 -11.93
CA SER A 15 -1.81 5.25 -12.40
C SER A 15 -2.26 4.35 -11.25
N ARG A 16 -3.31 3.57 -11.52
CA ARG A 16 -3.79 2.49 -10.64
C ARG A 16 -2.98 1.19 -10.76
N SER A 17 -2.10 1.09 -11.77
CA SER A 17 -1.13 -0.01 -11.92
C SER A 17 0.21 0.29 -11.25
N HIS A 18 0.39 1.49 -10.67
CA HIS A 18 1.65 1.87 -10.03
C HIS A 18 1.99 0.89 -8.89
N PRO A 19 3.26 0.44 -8.77
CA PRO A 19 3.65 -0.57 -7.78
C PRO A 19 3.37 -0.13 -6.32
N TYR A 20 3.54 1.15 -6.02
CA TYR A 20 3.22 1.70 -4.69
C TYR A 20 1.72 1.96 -4.42
N PHE A 21 0.83 1.76 -5.38
CA PHE A 21 -0.60 2.03 -5.19
C PHE A 21 -1.17 1.22 -4.02
N LEU A 22 -0.91 -0.10 -3.99
CA LEU A 22 -1.37 -0.95 -2.89
C LEU A 22 -0.75 -0.58 -1.55
N ARG A 23 0.53 -0.24 -1.54
CA ARG A 23 1.20 0.16 -0.30
C ARG A 23 0.49 1.36 0.32
N ARG A 24 0.24 2.40 -0.46
CA ARG A 24 -0.47 3.60 0.02
C ARG A 24 -1.92 3.32 0.40
N LEU A 25 -2.59 2.41 -0.30
CA LEU A 25 -3.93 1.98 0.07
C LEU A 25 -3.95 1.31 1.45
N PHE A 26 -3.06 0.35 1.70
CA PHE A 26 -2.97 -0.32 2.99
C PHE A 26 -2.56 0.64 4.12
N GLU A 27 -1.65 1.58 3.86
CA GLU A 27 -1.29 2.64 4.82
C GLU A 27 -2.47 3.56 5.19
N MET A 28 -3.51 3.67 4.35
CA MET A 28 -4.72 4.45 4.67
C MET A 28 -5.81 3.62 5.36
N GLU A 29 -5.95 2.35 4.99
CA GLU A 29 -7.04 1.49 5.46
C GLU A 29 -6.69 0.72 6.75
N VAL A 30 -5.41 0.47 7.02
CA VAL A 30 -4.95 -0.34 8.16
C VAL A 30 -4.18 0.57 9.14
N PRO A 31 -4.79 0.96 10.28
CA PRO A 31 -4.16 1.83 11.28
C PRO A 31 -2.81 1.31 11.78
N GLU A 32 -2.68 0.00 11.96
CA GLU A 32 -1.45 -0.63 12.44
C GLU A 32 -0.29 -0.48 11.45
N ILE A 33 -0.58 -0.38 10.15
CA ILE A 33 0.42 -0.08 9.12
C ILE A 33 0.77 1.40 9.11
N TYR A 34 -0.23 2.28 9.30
CA TYR A 34 0.00 3.72 9.40
C TYR A 34 0.90 4.08 10.60
N ASP A 35 0.62 3.48 11.76
CA ASP A 35 1.37 3.68 13.00
C ASP A 35 2.74 2.99 12.99
N GLY A 36 3.02 2.19 11.97
CA GLY A 36 4.30 1.49 11.79
C GLY A 36 4.48 0.26 12.68
N VAL A 37 3.43 -0.19 13.37
CA VAL A 37 3.46 -1.41 14.20
C VAL A 37 3.47 -2.65 13.32
N VAL A 38 2.77 -2.60 12.19
CA VAL A 38 2.81 -3.61 11.13
C VAL A 38 3.53 -3.04 9.91
N GLU A 39 4.56 -3.74 9.45
CA GLU A 39 5.32 -3.35 8.26
C GLU A 39 4.96 -4.22 7.05
N ILE A 40 4.79 -3.57 5.89
CA ILE A 40 4.73 -4.27 4.60
C ILE A 40 6.15 -4.57 4.13
N LYS A 41 6.54 -5.85 4.16
CA LYS A 41 7.88 -6.31 3.76
C LYS A 41 8.02 -6.47 2.25
N SER A 42 6.98 -6.94 1.58
CA SER A 42 6.99 -7.07 0.12
C SER A 42 5.58 -7.06 -0.47
N ILE A 43 5.48 -6.64 -1.74
CA ILE A 43 4.26 -6.69 -2.55
C ILE A 43 4.62 -7.27 -3.91
N ALA A 44 3.98 -8.38 -4.28
CA ALA A 44 3.98 -8.92 -5.63
C ALA A 44 2.59 -8.71 -6.25
N ARG A 45 2.51 -7.90 -7.31
CA ARG A 45 1.24 -7.47 -7.91
C ARG A 45 1.21 -7.69 -9.41
N GLU A 46 0.18 -8.38 -9.87
CA GLU A 46 -0.29 -8.43 -11.24
C GLU A 46 -1.54 -7.56 -11.33
N ALA A 47 -1.40 -6.33 -11.83
CA ALA A 47 -2.48 -5.34 -11.81
C ALA A 47 -3.72 -5.85 -12.55
N GLY A 48 -4.88 -5.84 -11.89
CA GLY A 48 -6.15 -6.31 -12.44
C GLY A 48 -6.40 -7.83 -12.29
N ALA A 49 -5.43 -8.59 -11.77
CA ALA A 49 -5.57 -10.03 -11.56
C ALA A 49 -5.39 -10.42 -10.09
N ARG A 50 -4.15 -10.39 -9.58
CA ARG A 50 -3.81 -10.83 -8.23
C ARG A 50 -2.79 -9.93 -7.57
N SER A 51 -2.86 -9.85 -6.25
CA SER A 51 -1.79 -9.27 -5.45
C SER A 51 -1.51 -10.18 -4.25
N LYS A 52 -0.22 -10.35 -3.94
CA LYS A 52 0.27 -11.00 -2.73
C LYS A 52 1.08 -9.98 -1.95
N ILE A 53 0.86 -9.94 -0.64
CA ILE A 53 1.49 -8.97 0.26
C ILE A 53 2.05 -9.76 1.44
N ALA A 54 3.30 -9.48 1.79
CA ALA A 54 3.92 -10.01 3.00
C ALA A 54 3.97 -8.90 4.05
N VAL A 55 3.39 -9.17 5.22
CA VAL A 55 3.33 -8.26 6.35
C VAL A 55 4.02 -8.88 7.56
N TYR A 56 4.51 -8.03 8.46
CA TYR A 56 5.22 -8.43 9.67
C TYR A 56 4.88 -7.46 10.79
N SER A 57 4.58 -7.97 11.99
CA SER A 57 4.38 -7.15 13.18
C SER A 57 5.68 -6.97 13.94
N LEU A 58 5.97 -5.74 14.38
CA LEU A 58 7.06 -5.45 15.33
C LEU A 58 6.68 -5.80 16.78
N ASP A 59 5.38 -5.95 17.07
CA ASP A 59 4.87 -6.42 18.36
C ASP A 59 4.34 -7.85 18.21
N ASP A 60 4.94 -8.79 18.93
CA ASP A 60 4.58 -10.21 18.91
C ASP A 60 3.15 -10.49 19.39
N LYS A 61 2.50 -9.51 20.04
CA LYS A 61 1.10 -9.62 20.48
C LYS A 61 0.09 -9.26 19.40
N ILE A 62 0.55 -8.71 18.26
CA ILE A 62 -0.31 -8.25 17.17
C ILE A 62 -0.26 -9.22 16.01
N ASP A 63 -1.43 -9.71 15.61
CA ASP A 63 -1.57 -10.49 14.37
C ASP A 63 -1.60 -9.54 13.15
N SER A 64 -0.45 -9.45 12.48
CA SER A 64 -0.31 -8.65 11.26
C SER A 64 -1.25 -9.06 10.12
N VAL A 65 -1.62 -10.34 10.02
CA VAL A 65 -2.55 -10.79 8.98
C VAL A 65 -3.95 -10.35 9.37
N GLY A 66 -4.38 -10.67 10.60
CA GLY A 66 -5.69 -10.27 11.15
C GLY A 66 -5.95 -8.76 11.04
N ALA A 67 -4.96 -7.93 11.37
CA ALA A 67 -5.05 -6.47 11.21
C ALA A 67 -5.36 -6.05 9.76
N CYS A 68 -4.80 -6.77 8.77
CA CYS A 68 -5.01 -6.48 7.36
C CYS A 68 -6.33 -7.04 6.78
N VAL A 69 -6.97 -8.02 7.44
CA VAL A 69 -8.25 -8.59 6.97
C VAL A 69 -9.45 -7.89 7.60
N GLY A 70 -9.27 -7.32 8.80
CA GLY A 70 -10.34 -6.73 9.59
C GLY A 70 -11.21 -7.78 10.30
N PRO A 71 -12.23 -7.34 11.07
CA PRO A 71 -13.15 -8.27 11.72
C PRO A 71 -13.91 -9.10 10.68
N SER A 72 -14.02 -10.42 10.94
CA SER A 72 -14.82 -11.36 10.14
C SER A 72 -16.30 -11.29 10.49
#